data_AF-W2JML3-F1
#
_entry.id   AF-W2JML3-F1
#
_cell.length_a   1.000
_cell.length_b   1.000
_cell.length_c   1.000
_cell.angle_alpha   90.00
_cell.angle_beta   90.00
_cell.angle_gamma   90.00
#
_symmetry.space_group_name_H-M   'P 1'
#
loop_
_entity.id
_entity.type
_entity.pdbx_description
1 polymer ?
#
loop_
_entity_poly.entity_id
_entity_poly.type
_entity_poly.pdbx_seq_one_letter_code
_entity_poly.pdbx_strand_id
1 'polypeptide(L)'
;MANLDCNTEEPPNPARNLSISKRKKAFRFVPSSDIMLLKEALKHRPWAAIHGETLAAWTSVATGLKAALTSCTADGKACRSRFNTFLEVFRRDELDSLRASGSAEDYEEREQLLTGCKTLVSFN
;
A
#
# COMPACT_ATOMS: atom_id res chain seq x y z
N MET A 1 -31.12 52.96 -21.17
CA MET A 1 -31.27 51.64 -21.80
C MET A 1 -29.89 51.12 -22.20
N ALA A 2 -29.63 49.86 -21.83
CA ALA A 2 -28.60 48.91 -22.28
C ALA A 2 -27.28 49.42 -22.89
N ASN A 3 -26.20 49.26 -22.13
CA ASN A 3 -24.83 49.23 -22.66
C ASN A 3 -24.50 47.83 -23.20
N LEU A 4 -23.92 47.85 -24.39
CA LEU A 4 -22.93 46.95 -25.00
C LEU A 4 -22.76 45.55 -24.38
N ASP A 5 -23.27 44.58 -25.13
CA ASP A 5 -22.97 43.15 -25.04
C ASP A 5 -21.47 42.90 -25.28
N CYS A 6 -20.79 42.36 -24.28
CA CYS A 6 -19.42 41.84 -24.38
C CYS A 6 -19.47 40.33 -24.18
N ASN A 7 -19.92 39.61 -25.21
CA ASN A 7 -19.67 38.19 -25.33
C ASN A 7 -18.23 37.97 -25.81
N THR A 8 -17.30 37.70 -24.88
CA THR A 8 -16.04 37.03 -25.20
C THR A 8 -16.16 35.58 -24.75
N GLU A 9 -16.60 34.72 -25.67
CA GLU A 9 -16.59 33.28 -25.49
C GLU A 9 -15.15 32.78 -25.67
N GLU A 10 -14.47 32.54 -24.55
CA GLU A 10 -13.19 31.83 -24.54
C GLU A 10 -13.38 30.40 -25.08
N PRO A 11 -12.51 29.92 -26.00
CA PRO A 11 -12.67 28.63 -26.64
C PRO A 11 -12.62 27.48 -25.61
N PRO A 12 -13.42 26.41 -25.82
CA PRO A 12 -13.39 25.24 -24.95
C PRO A 12 -12.01 24.59 -25.02
N ASN A 13 -11.27 24.74 -23.92
CA ASN A 13 -10.01 24.04 -23.65
C ASN A 13 -10.18 22.56 -24.03
N PRO A 14 -9.38 22.01 -24.97
CA PRO A 14 -9.52 20.63 -25.40
C PRO A 14 -9.22 19.73 -24.21
N ALA A 15 -10.30 19.27 -23.59
CA ALA A 15 -10.30 18.35 -22.48
C ALA A 15 -9.35 17.20 -22.80
N ARG A 16 -8.21 17.23 -22.09
CA ARG A 16 -7.36 16.12 -21.70
C ARG A 16 -8.04 14.79 -22.05
N ASN A 17 -7.66 14.25 -23.21
CA ASN A 17 -7.85 12.84 -23.52
C ASN A 17 -6.94 12.06 -22.57
N LEU A 18 -7.35 11.98 -21.30
CA LEU A 18 -6.94 10.93 -20.39
C LEU A 18 -7.68 9.71 -20.90
N SER A 19 -7.05 9.02 -21.85
CA SER A 19 -7.33 7.63 -22.14
C SER A 19 -7.46 6.92 -20.79
N ILE A 20 -8.70 6.70 -20.35
CA ILE A 20 -9.00 5.78 -19.26
C ILE A 20 -8.78 4.41 -19.89
N SER A 21 -7.50 4.07 -20.08
CA SER A 21 -7.06 2.70 -20.17
C SER A 21 -7.74 2.03 -19.00
N LYS A 22 -8.65 1.07 -19.28
CA LYS A 22 -9.32 0.24 -18.28
C LYS A 22 -8.24 -0.30 -17.35
N ARG A 23 -7.95 0.44 -16.27
CA ARG A 23 -6.91 0.07 -15.33
C ARG A 23 -7.42 -1.21 -14.73
N LYS A 24 -6.69 -2.31 -14.96
CA LYS A 24 -6.91 -3.56 -14.22
C LYS A 24 -7.13 -3.18 -12.77
N LYS A 25 -8.26 -3.61 -12.22
CA LYS A 25 -8.71 -3.18 -10.89
C LYS A 25 -7.56 -3.39 -9.92
N ALA A 26 -7.01 -2.30 -9.40
CA ALA A 26 -5.84 -2.36 -8.54
C ALA A 26 -6.16 -3.26 -7.34
N PHE A 27 -5.23 -4.16 -6.99
CA PHE A 27 -5.40 -5.01 -5.83
C PHE A 27 -5.64 -4.13 -4.60
N ARG A 28 -6.77 -4.36 -3.93
CA ARG A 28 -7.11 -3.66 -2.71
C ARG A 28 -6.64 -4.51 -1.55
N PHE A 29 -5.63 -4.01 -0.86
CA PHE A 29 -5.20 -4.55 0.40
C PHE A 29 -6.30 -4.36 1.45
N VAL A 30 -6.72 -5.47 2.05
CA VAL A 30 -7.67 -5.55 3.17
C VAL A 30 -6.93 -6.16 4.38
N PRO A 31 -7.45 -6.03 5.62
CA PRO A 31 -6.75 -6.48 6.83
C PRO A 31 -6.19 -7.91 6.72
N SER A 32 -6.97 -8.87 6.24
CA SER A 32 -6.53 -10.25 6.08
C SER A 32 -5.41 -10.42 5.03
N SER A 33 -5.42 -9.62 3.95
CA SER A 33 -4.30 -9.59 2.99
C SER A 33 -3.05 -8.92 3.57
N ASP A 34 -3.23 -7.92 4.42
CA ASP A 34 -2.16 -7.20 5.09
C ASP A 34 -1.45 -8.09 6.12
N ILE A 35 -2.19 -8.91 6.86
CA ILE A 35 -1.64 -9.97 7.72
C ILE A 35 -0.78 -10.94 6.90
N MET A 36 -1.28 -11.42 5.77
CA MET A 36 -0.52 -12.33 4.89
C MET A 36 0.74 -11.66 4.33
N LEU A 37 0.65 -10.38 3.95
CA LEU A 37 1.81 -9.59 3.52
C LEU A 37 2.87 -9.52 4.63
N LEU A 38 2.47 -9.28 5.88
CA LEU A 38 3.38 -9.20 7.02
C LEU A 38 4.00 -10.56 7.36
N LYS A 39 3.23 -11.64 7.31
CA LYS A 39 3.73 -13.02 7.50
C LYS A 39 4.79 -13.37 6.45
N GLU A 40 4.54 -13.09 5.17
CA GLU A 40 5.52 -13.33 4.11
C GLU A 40 6.72 -12.39 4.20
N ALA A 41 6.54 -11.13 4.62
CA ALA A 41 7.65 -10.21 4.86
C ALA A 41 8.56 -10.69 6.01
N LEU A 42 8.01 -11.19 7.12
CA LEU A 42 8.77 -11.79 8.22
C LEU A 42 9.55 -13.04 7.79
N LYS A 43 8.97 -13.85 6.93
CA LYS A 43 9.59 -15.06 6.38
C LYS A 43 10.76 -14.74 5.46
N HIS A 44 10.58 -13.80 4.54
CA HIS A 44 11.61 -13.45 3.55
C HIS A 44 12.59 -12.37 4.01
N ARG A 45 12.30 -11.68 5.13
CA ARG A 45 13.10 -10.61 5.72
C ARG A 45 13.71 -9.67 4.68
N PRO A 46 12.89 -9.01 3.84
CA PRO A 46 13.39 -8.20 2.73
C PRO A 46 14.26 -7.01 3.16
N TRP A 47 14.20 -6.62 4.45
CA TRP A 47 15.08 -5.62 5.07
C TRP A 47 16.49 -6.13 5.36
N ALA A 48 16.68 -7.45 5.54
CA ALA A 48 17.99 -8.07 5.75
C ALA A 48 18.67 -8.45 4.42
N ALA A 49 18.03 -8.17 3.29
CA ALA A 49 18.63 -8.37 1.97
C ALA A 49 19.76 -7.37 1.73
N ILE A 50 20.85 -7.84 1.12
CA ILE A 50 22.02 -7.03 0.79
C ILE A 50 21.60 -5.84 -0.09
N HIS A 51 22.26 -4.69 0.08
CA HIS A 51 21.99 -3.48 -0.72
C HIS A 51 21.96 -3.81 -2.23
N GLY A 52 20.80 -3.63 -2.86
CA GLY A 52 20.55 -3.96 -4.26
C GLY A 52 19.61 -5.15 -4.49
N GLU A 53 19.50 -6.07 -3.52
CA GLU A 53 18.65 -7.28 -3.62
C GLU A 53 17.30 -7.13 -2.92
N THR A 54 17.07 -6.01 -2.23
CA THR A 54 15.82 -5.71 -1.53
C THR A 54 14.60 -5.89 -2.44
N LEU A 55 14.66 -5.41 -3.70
CA LEU A 55 13.53 -5.55 -4.64
C LEU A 55 13.27 -7.01 -5.04
N ALA A 56 14.32 -7.84 -5.15
CA ALA A 56 14.18 -9.26 -5.41
C ALA A 56 13.51 -9.95 -4.22
N ALA A 57 13.92 -9.63 -2.98
CA ALA A 57 13.27 -10.14 -1.78
C ALA A 57 11.78 -9.74 -1.69
N TRP A 58 11.43 -8.49 -2.03
CA TRP A 58 10.03 -8.06 -2.12
C TRP A 58 9.25 -8.75 -3.23
N THR A 59 9.91 -9.15 -4.32
CA THR A 59 9.30 -9.94 -5.40
C THR A 59 8.99 -11.36 -4.94
N SER A 60 9.85 -11.96 -4.11
CA SER A 60 9.58 -13.23 -3.43
C SER A 60 8.39 -13.13 -2.49
N VAL A 61 8.31 -12.06 -1.68
CA VAL A 61 7.13 -11.76 -0.82
C VAL A 61 5.86 -11.66 -1.66
N ALA A 62 5.89 -10.93 -2.78
CA ALA A 62 4.74 -10.80 -3.66
C ALA A 62 4.33 -12.14 -4.29
N THR A 63 5.30 -13.01 -4.60
CA THR A 63 5.04 -14.36 -5.11
C THR A 63 4.35 -15.23 -4.05
N GLY A 64 4.84 -15.22 -2.80
CA GLY A 64 4.20 -15.92 -1.68
C GLY A 64 2.79 -15.40 -1.42
N LEU A 65 2.58 -14.08 -1.47
CA LEU A 65 1.28 -13.47 -1.30
C LEU A 65 0.30 -13.86 -2.42
N LYS A 66 0.76 -13.98 -3.67
CA LYS A 66 -0.07 -14.48 -4.79
C LYS A 66 -0.41 -15.96 -4.68
N ALA A 67 0.50 -16.76 -4.12
CA ALA A 67 0.24 -18.16 -3.85
C ALA A 67 -0.82 -18.33 -2.75
N ALA A 68 -0.79 -17.47 -1.73
CA ALA A 68 -1.78 -17.45 -0.65
C ALA A 68 -3.13 -16.83 -1.07
N LEU A 69 -3.10 -15.78 -1.89
CA LEU A 69 -4.27 -15.08 -2.40
C LEU A 69 -4.29 -15.14 -3.93
N THR A 70 -5.14 -16.02 -4.48
CA THR A 70 -5.31 -16.19 -5.94
C THR A 70 -5.81 -14.92 -6.65
N SER A 71 -6.46 -14.01 -5.93
CA SER A 71 -6.91 -12.70 -6.42
C SER A 71 -5.86 -11.60 -6.30
N CYS A 72 -4.71 -11.88 -5.69
CA CYS A 72 -3.66 -10.90 -5.50
C CYS A 72 -2.95 -10.61 -6.83
N THR A 73 -2.95 -9.33 -7.21
CA THR A 73 -2.18 -8.85 -8.36
C THR A 73 -1.06 -7.90 -7.93
N ALA A 74 -0.75 -7.83 -6.64
CA ALA A 74 0.27 -6.93 -6.11
C ALA A 74 1.67 -7.37 -6.58
N ASP A 75 2.48 -6.41 -7.01
CA ASP A 75 3.89 -6.60 -7.33
C ASP A 75 4.78 -6.31 -6.11
N GLY A 76 6.08 -6.61 -6.21
CA GLY A 76 7.03 -6.39 -5.12
C GLY A 76 7.12 -4.92 -4.69
N LYS A 77 6.96 -3.96 -5.61
CA LYS A 77 6.94 -2.53 -5.25
C LYS A 77 5.67 -2.18 -4.48
N ALA A 78 4.51 -2.69 -4.90
CA ALA A 78 3.25 -2.53 -4.18
C ALA A 78 3.34 -3.13 -2.76
N CYS A 79 3.90 -4.33 -2.62
CA CYS A 79 4.12 -4.99 -1.32
C CYS A 79 5.04 -4.16 -0.42
N ARG A 80 6.18 -3.68 -0.95
CA ARG A 80 7.11 -2.81 -0.22
C ARG A 80 6.45 -1.50 0.22
N SER A 81 5.74 -0.84 -0.69
CA SER A 81 5.07 0.43 -0.41
C SER A 81 4.01 0.27 0.69
N ARG A 82 3.21 -0.80 0.61
CA ARG A 82 2.21 -1.14 1.61
C ARG A 82 2.84 -1.43 2.98
N PHE A 83 3.92 -2.22 3.00
CA PHE A 83 4.66 -2.52 4.22
C PHE A 83 5.29 -1.27 4.87
N ASN A 84 5.94 -0.42 4.07
CA ASN A 84 6.49 0.85 4.58
C ASN A 84 5.38 1.76 5.13
N THR A 85 4.26 1.88 4.40
CA THR A 85 3.09 2.62 4.89
C THR A 85 2.64 2.06 6.24
N PHE A 86 2.66 0.74 6.43
CA PHE A 86 2.36 0.17 7.75
C PHE A 86 3.36 0.50 8.83
N LEU A 87 4.66 0.43 8.54
CA LEU A 87 5.66 0.82 9.53
C LEU A 87 5.56 2.31 9.88
N GLU A 88 5.28 3.17 8.91
CA GLU A 88 5.10 4.60 9.12
C GLU A 88 3.83 4.92 9.91
N VAL A 89 2.71 4.29 9.54
CA VAL A 89 1.45 4.40 10.29
C VAL A 89 1.68 3.85 11.68
N PHE A 90 2.20 2.63 11.85
CA PHE A 90 2.46 2.04 13.17
C PHE A 90 3.40 2.89 14.04
N ARG A 91 4.44 3.51 13.46
CA ARG A 91 5.27 4.49 14.21
C ARG A 91 4.50 5.74 14.65
N ARG A 92 3.51 6.18 13.86
CA ARG A 92 2.62 7.31 14.17
C ARG A 92 1.43 6.92 15.06
N ASP A 93 0.95 5.69 14.94
CA ASP A 93 -0.23 5.13 15.62
C ASP A 93 0.19 4.59 17.00
N GLU A 94 1.42 4.10 17.19
CA GLU A 94 2.02 3.91 18.52
C GLU A 94 2.10 5.25 19.29
N LEU A 95 2.05 6.39 18.59
CA LEU A 95 1.95 7.73 19.18
C LEU A 95 0.50 8.27 19.32
N ASP A 96 -0.52 7.66 18.68
CA ASP A 96 -1.91 8.17 18.61
C ASP A 96 -2.98 7.12 19.01
N SER A 97 -2.56 5.94 19.46
CA SER A 97 -3.31 4.68 19.36
C SER A 97 -4.80 4.71 19.75
N LEU A 98 -5.54 3.99 18.89
CA LEU A 98 -6.91 3.51 19.00
C LEU A 98 -8.00 4.51 18.59
N ARG A 99 -8.52 4.34 17.38
CA ARG A 99 -9.90 3.81 17.16
C ARG A 99 -10.40 4.20 15.76
N ALA A 100 -10.74 3.19 14.96
CA ALA A 100 -12.09 2.96 14.43
C ALA A 100 -12.06 2.16 13.13
N SER A 101 -12.95 1.17 13.04
CA SER A 101 -13.34 0.40 11.85
C SER A 101 -12.50 -0.82 11.48
N GLY A 102 -12.46 -1.82 12.36
CA GLY A 102 -12.20 -3.20 11.98
C GLY A 102 -12.41 -4.18 13.13
N SER A 103 -12.50 -5.48 12.82
CA SER A 103 -12.66 -6.54 13.83
C SER A 103 -11.43 -6.61 14.72
N ALA A 104 -11.59 -6.59 16.04
CA ALA A 104 -10.47 -6.49 17.00
C ALA A 104 -9.40 -7.59 16.79
N GLU A 105 -9.80 -8.79 16.39
CA GLU A 105 -8.93 -9.97 16.24
C GLU A 105 -7.92 -9.84 15.08
N ASP A 106 -8.36 -9.41 13.89
CA ASP A 106 -7.45 -9.19 12.75
C ASP A 106 -6.43 -8.07 13.05
N TYR A 107 -6.80 -7.09 13.87
CA TYR A 107 -5.92 -5.98 14.23
C TYR A 107 -4.88 -6.42 15.25
N GLU A 108 -5.26 -7.18 16.27
CA GLU A 108 -4.31 -7.69 17.26
C GLU A 108 -3.24 -8.59 16.61
N GLU A 109 -3.63 -9.51 15.71
CA GLU A 109 -2.67 -10.34 14.98
C GLU A 109 -1.75 -9.48 14.11
N ARG A 110 -2.31 -8.49 13.42
CA ARG A 110 -1.54 -7.55 12.58
C ARG A 110 -0.57 -6.71 13.41
N GLU A 111 -0.96 -6.23 14.58
CA GLU A 111 -0.13 -5.42 15.49
C GLU A 111 1.02 -6.25 16.08
N GLN A 112 0.77 -7.51 16.47
CA GLN A 112 1.82 -8.43 16.91
C GLN A 112 2.86 -8.66 15.81
N LEU A 113 2.40 -8.88 14.57
CA LEU A 113 3.29 -9.05 13.40
C LEU A 113 4.08 -7.77 13.10
N LEU A 114 3.45 -6.60 13.17
CA LEU A 114 4.12 -5.31 12.97
C LEU A 114 5.15 -5.00 14.05
N THR A 115 4.85 -5.31 15.31
CA THR A 115 5.79 -5.17 16.43
C THR A 115 7.03 -6.02 16.19
N GLY A 116 6.85 -7.28 15.78
CA GLY A 116 7.96 -8.16 15.41
C GLY A 116 8.76 -7.65 14.21
N CYS A 117 8.11 -7.04 13.20
CA CYS A 117 8.82 -6.42 12.09
C CYS A 117 9.64 -5.20 12.54
N LYS A 118 9.06 -4.33 13.37
CA LYS A 118 9.70 -3.10 13.86
C LYS A 118 10.97 -3.40 14.65
N THR A 119 10.93 -4.40 15.53
CA THR A 119 12.11 -4.83 16.29
C THR A 119 13.20 -5.33 15.34
N LEU A 120 12.87 -6.27 14.44
CA LEU A 120 13.83 -6.83 13.50
C LEU A 120 14.44 -5.80 12.53
N VAL A 121 13.67 -4.78 12.14
CA VAL A 121 14.15 -3.70 11.28
C VAL A 121 15.01 -2.68 12.04
N SER A 122 14.76 -2.45 13.34
CA SER A 122 15.54 -1.47 14.14
C SER A 122 16.85 -2.03 14.68
N PHE A 123 17.01 -3.36 14.73
CA PHE A 123 18.24 -4.04 15.19
C PHE A 123 19.23 -4.36 14.05
N ASN A 124 19.02 -3.84 12.83
CA ASN A 124 19.92 -3.99 11.67
C ASN A 124 20.47 -2.63 11.27
#